data_AF-A0AAE3ZL49-F1
#
_entry.id   AF-A0AAE3ZL49-F1
#
_cell.length_a   1.000
_cell.length_b   1.000
_cell.length_c   1.000
_cell.angle_alpha   90.00
_cell.angle_beta   90.00
_cell.angle_gamma   90.00
#
_symmetry.space_group_name_H-M   'P 1'
#
loop_
_entity.id
_entity.type
_entity.pdbx_description
1 polymer ?
#
loop_
_entity_poly.entity_id
_entity_poly.type
_entity_poly.pdbx_seq_one_letter_code
_entity_poly.pdbx_strand_id
1 'polypeptide(L)'
;MPLPADLQARLSDPVFWRAYFFDADALEDDDDPGDDDPGDDGEAVLTAEDGDDVMGVEFPVGGGFALVLDIDVELRMVTLEMRSPAQADTLQLGWDDDAHWHPHALRWDELDLIARAAAVHDHTVRHPGPVVALASRFVVLDHRDDLGRITPLVDAAFGPPPPGAQRWPGARDWLHRVDGRRDGVTWQRDDAGDWMVTQDGDGTDFTLYSARQPGGAFPSAEWRALLTAAESTLRDGTPPAPRTPVEEAWTEETRTGAPRGSLIAARFGPSPLHGSRRFLLGVRLPVEGRRRSWSVALREDLDRTLRDAGRGWAEPAGSTTTPGRGTTEETLEIGVLDDLDAGVALIREVLHRHDADPTTRITRAYKPLD
;
A
#
# COMPACT_ATOMS: atom_id res chain seq x y z
N MET A 1 22.44 -5.81 7.88
CA MET A 1 22.10 -7.16 8.35
C MET A 1 21.28 -7.75 7.24
N PRO A 2 21.59 -8.98 6.80
CA PRO A 2 20.85 -9.58 5.70
C PRO A 2 19.36 -9.63 6.05
N LEU A 3 18.51 -9.56 5.03
CA LEU A 3 17.07 -9.71 5.23
C LEU A 3 16.78 -11.01 5.99
N PRO A 4 15.85 -11.00 6.96
CA PRO A 4 15.38 -12.23 7.61
C PRO A 4 14.97 -13.29 6.58
N ALA A 5 15.30 -14.56 6.82
CA ALA A 5 15.14 -15.64 5.83
C ALA A 5 13.67 -15.97 5.55
N ASP A 6 12.84 -15.86 6.58
CA ASP A 6 11.38 -15.87 6.53
C ASP A 6 10.85 -14.78 5.59
N LEU A 7 11.30 -13.53 5.73
CA LEU A 7 10.91 -12.45 4.84
C LEU A 7 11.36 -12.72 3.41
N GLN A 8 12.59 -13.19 3.20
CA GLN A 8 13.08 -13.53 1.86
C GLN A 8 12.20 -14.58 1.17
N ALA A 9 11.73 -15.58 1.91
CA ALA A 9 10.81 -16.58 1.38
C ALA A 9 9.44 -15.96 1.04
N ARG A 10 8.89 -15.15 1.95
CA ARG A 10 7.58 -14.48 1.78
C ARG A 10 7.56 -13.47 0.63
N LEU A 11 8.67 -12.77 0.34
CA LEU A 11 8.73 -11.81 -0.77
C LEU A 11 8.53 -12.43 -2.16
N SER A 12 8.70 -13.74 -2.30
CA SER A 12 8.42 -14.48 -3.54
C SER A 12 7.07 -15.21 -3.52
N ASP A 13 6.31 -15.09 -2.43
CA ASP A 13 5.04 -15.77 -2.22
C ASP A 13 3.86 -14.87 -2.62
N PRO A 14 3.06 -15.24 -3.64
CA PRO A 14 1.84 -14.51 -4.00
C PRO A 14 0.85 -14.39 -2.84
N VAL A 15 0.76 -15.37 -1.93
CA VAL A 15 -0.17 -15.34 -0.80
C VAL A 15 0.23 -14.25 0.19
N PHE A 16 1.52 -14.13 0.49
CA PHE A 16 2.03 -13.03 1.31
C PHE A 16 1.65 -11.66 0.74
N TRP A 17 1.84 -11.43 -0.56
CA TRP A 17 1.51 -10.13 -1.15
C TRP A 17 0.00 -9.84 -1.13
N ARG A 18 -0.85 -10.86 -1.29
CA ARG A 18 -2.31 -10.71 -1.11
C ARG A 18 -2.63 -10.28 0.31
N ALA A 19 -2.08 -10.99 1.30
CA ALA A 19 -2.27 -10.66 2.72
C ALA A 19 -1.75 -9.26 3.06
N TYR A 20 -0.54 -8.92 2.60
CA TYR A 20 0.12 -7.64 2.86
C TYR A 20 -0.67 -6.43 2.33
N PHE A 21 -1.33 -6.59 1.17
CA PHE A 21 -2.21 -5.57 0.58
C PHE A 21 -3.66 -5.65 1.07
N PHE A 22 -3.91 -6.45 2.11
CA PHE A 22 -5.22 -6.56 2.74
C PHE A 22 -6.30 -7.07 1.79
N ASP A 23 -5.93 -7.97 0.87
CA ASP A 23 -6.91 -8.72 0.12
C ASP A 23 -7.67 -9.63 1.10
N ALA A 24 -9.00 -9.47 1.14
CA ALA A 24 -9.85 -10.09 2.15
C ALA A 24 -9.79 -11.64 2.19
N ASP A 25 -9.36 -12.31 1.12
CA ASP A 25 -9.34 -13.78 1.05
C ASP A 25 -7.97 -14.40 1.42
N ALA A 26 -7.05 -13.63 2.00
CA ALA A 26 -5.77 -14.19 2.47
C ALA A 26 -5.86 -14.84 3.86
N LEU A 27 -6.92 -14.58 4.63
CA LEU A 27 -7.03 -14.98 6.05
C LEU A 27 -8.36 -15.67 6.42
N GLU A 28 -9.32 -15.76 5.49
CA GLU A 28 -10.67 -16.29 5.77
C GLU A 28 -10.80 -17.82 5.55
N ASP A 29 -9.71 -18.59 5.51
CA ASP A 29 -9.77 -20.05 5.28
C ASP A 29 -10.18 -20.88 6.53
N ASP A 30 -10.54 -20.24 7.64
CA ASP A 30 -11.11 -20.91 8.83
C ASP A 30 -12.65 -20.88 8.84
N ASP A 31 -13.28 -21.27 7.72
CA ASP A 31 -14.62 -21.81 7.78
C ASP A 31 -14.54 -23.20 8.45
N ASP A 32 -14.54 -23.24 9.78
CA ASP A 32 -14.96 -24.42 10.53
C ASP A 32 -16.44 -24.69 10.18
N PRO A 33 -16.77 -25.79 9.47
CA PRO A 33 -18.15 -26.07 9.08
C PRO A 33 -18.96 -26.67 10.25
N GLY A 34 -18.68 -26.28 11.50
CA GLY A 34 -18.99 -27.03 12.70
C GLY A 34 -19.98 -26.43 13.71
N ASP A 35 -19.98 -25.13 14.00
CA ASP A 35 -20.64 -24.63 15.21
C ASP A 35 -21.98 -23.92 14.97
N ASP A 36 -22.99 -24.74 14.64
CA ASP A 36 -24.38 -24.50 15.04
C ASP A 36 -24.69 -25.31 16.34
N ASP A 37 -23.83 -25.27 17.37
CA ASP A 37 -24.18 -25.76 18.72
C ASP A 37 -24.63 -24.59 19.62
N PRO A 38 -25.93 -24.41 19.88
CA PRO A 38 -26.47 -23.31 20.68
C PRO A 38 -26.32 -23.60 22.19
N GLY A 39 -25.11 -23.94 22.63
CA GLY A 39 -24.87 -24.52 23.95
C GLY A 39 -23.54 -24.23 24.64
N ASP A 40 -22.59 -23.52 24.02
CA ASP A 40 -21.30 -23.25 24.67
C ASP A 40 -21.16 -21.76 25.06
N ASP A 41 -21.34 -21.49 26.34
CA ASP A 41 -20.99 -20.25 27.04
C ASP A 41 -19.51 -20.22 27.47
N GLY A 42 -18.66 -21.01 26.81
CA GLY A 42 -17.22 -20.91 26.88
C GLY A 42 -16.73 -19.60 26.30
N GLU A 43 -16.33 -18.65 27.15
CA GLU A 43 -15.38 -17.62 26.74
C GLU A 43 -14.17 -18.31 26.11
N ALA A 44 -14.12 -18.29 24.78
CA ALA A 44 -12.92 -18.59 24.03
C ALA A 44 -11.88 -17.55 24.44
N VAL A 45 -11.13 -17.87 25.48
CA VAL A 45 -9.85 -17.23 25.75
C VAL A 45 -9.03 -17.54 24.51
N LEU A 46 -8.91 -16.54 23.62
CA LEU A 46 -7.89 -16.49 22.58
C LEU A 46 -6.54 -16.51 23.30
N THR A 47 -6.10 -17.70 23.71
CA THR A 47 -4.70 -17.90 24.03
C THR A 47 -3.99 -17.89 22.69
N ALA A 48 -3.49 -16.72 22.33
CA ALA A 48 -2.45 -16.54 21.32
C ALA A 48 -1.26 -17.42 21.71
N GLU A 49 -1.33 -18.71 21.38
CA GLU A 49 -0.20 -19.61 21.45
C GLU A 49 0.50 -19.51 20.09
N ASP A 50 1.65 -18.86 20.14
CA ASP A 50 2.69 -18.65 19.12
C ASP A 50 2.46 -17.54 18.09
N GLY A 51 2.96 -16.34 18.42
CA GLY A 51 3.08 -15.16 17.57
C GLY A 51 4.11 -15.29 16.44
N ASP A 52 3.87 -16.24 15.51
CA ASP A 52 4.73 -16.56 14.37
C ASP A 52 4.46 -15.70 13.11
N ASP A 53 3.44 -14.83 13.11
CA ASP A 53 3.05 -14.00 11.95
C ASP A 53 3.32 -12.50 12.07
N VAL A 54 3.86 -12.06 13.21
CA VAL A 54 4.37 -10.69 13.38
C VAL A 54 5.84 -10.63 12.96
N MET A 55 6.14 -9.84 11.94
CA MET A 55 7.49 -9.70 11.38
C MET A 55 8.03 -8.28 11.53
N GLY A 56 9.03 -8.13 12.40
CA GLY A 56 9.86 -6.94 12.48
C GLY A 56 10.99 -6.96 11.43
N VAL A 57 10.97 -6.02 10.50
CA VAL A 57 11.98 -5.86 9.46
C VAL A 57 12.72 -4.54 9.63
N GLU A 58 14.06 -4.59 9.63
CA GLU A 58 14.89 -3.41 9.77
C GLU A 58 15.79 -3.19 8.56
N PHE A 59 15.82 -1.96 8.07
CA PHE A 59 16.67 -1.51 6.96
C PHE A 59 17.63 -0.43 7.45
N PRO A 60 18.86 -0.80 7.86
CA PRO A 60 19.87 0.16 8.29
C PRO A 60 20.24 1.12 7.16
N VAL A 61 20.30 2.42 7.46
CA VAL A 61 20.68 3.47 6.50
C VAL A 61 22.04 4.12 6.82
N GLY A 62 22.69 3.68 7.90
CA GLY A 62 23.95 4.21 8.41
C GLY A 62 23.80 5.12 9.63
N GLY A 63 24.91 5.42 10.30
CA GLY A 63 24.92 6.29 11.49
C GLY A 63 24.14 5.75 12.70
N GLY A 64 23.83 4.45 12.73
CA GLY A 64 22.97 3.84 13.75
C GLY A 64 21.46 4.05 13.52
N PHE A 65 21.06 4.66 12.39
CA PHE A 65 19.67 4.81 12.00
C PHE A 65 19.18 3.65 11.13
N ALA A 66 17.90 3.34 11.22
CA ALA A 66 17.23 2.37 10.35
C ALA A 66 15.75 2.73 10.13
N LEU A 67 15.21 2.32 8.98
CA LEU A 67 13.76 2.23 8.79
C LEU A 67 13.29 0.88 9.31
N VAL A 68 12.21 0.85 10.06
CA VAL A 68 11.66 -0.37 10.65
C VAL A 68 10.22 -0.55 10.18
N LEU A 69 9.87 -1.77 9.78
CA LEU A 69 8.50 -2.18 9.52
C LEU A 69 8.12 -3.25 10.53
N ASP A 70 6.95 -3.10 11.13
CA ASP A 70 6.30 -4.17 11.86
C ASP A 70 5.11 -4.63 11.03
N ILE A 71 5.11 -5.90 10.62
CA ILE A 71 4.13 -6.46 9.67
C ILE A 71 3.41 -7.58 10.39
N ASP A 72 2.13 -7.36 10.69
CA ASP A 72 1.21 -8.36 11.17
C ASP A 72 0.15 -8.58 10.09
N VAL A 73 0.30 -9.65 9.33
CA VAL A 73 -0.63 -9.95 8.24
C VAL A 73 -1.97 -10.47 8.77
N GLU A 74 -2.00 -11.10 9.94
CA GLU A 74 -3.20 -11.68 10.56
C GLU A 74 -4.10 -10.57 11.10
N LEU A 75 -3.53 -9.63 11.86
CA LEU A 75 -4.23 -8.45 12.34
C LEU A 75 -4.41 -7.37 11.26
N ARG A 76 -3.98 -7.64 10.02
CA ARG A 76 -4.01 -6.69 8.89
C ARG A 76 -3.42 -5.35 9.31
N MET A 77 -2.27 -5.38 9.98
CA MET A 77 -1.62 -4.20 10.53
C MET A 77 -0.19 -4.11 10.02
N VAL A 78 0.16 -2.96 9.44
CA VAL A 78 1.56 -2.66 9.11
C VAL A 78 1.93 -1.30 9.69
N THR A 79 2.97 -1.29 10.51
CA THR A 79 3.48 -0.07 11.15
C THR A 79 4.80 0.32 10.52
N LEU A 80 4.95 1.62 10.23
CA LEU A 80 6.20 2.23 9.82
C LEU A 80 6.83 2.94 11.01
N GLU A 81 8.07 2.60 11.30
CA GLU A 81 8.83 3.19 12.39
C GLU A 81 10.26 3.55 11.94
N MET A 82 10.97 4.26 12.79
CA MET A 82 12.40 4.47 12.64
C MET A 82 13.16 4.15 13.92
N ARG A 83 14.36 3.61 13.75
CA ARG A 83 15.35 3.51 14.84
C ARG A 83 16.27 4.73 14.81
N SER A 84 16.47 5.31 15.98
CA SER A 84 17.41 6.40 16.21
C SER A 84 18.46 5.97 17.24
N PRO A 85 19.76 6.27 17.04
CA PRO A 85 20.78 5.99 18.03
C PRO A 85 20.61 6.83 19.32
N ALA A 86 19.77 7.87 19.28
CA ALA A 86 19.49 8.74 20.42
C ALA A 86 18.32 8.24 21.30
N GLN A 87 17.55 7.27 20.84
CA GLN A 87 16.37 6.74 21.53
C GLN A 87 16.56 5.24 21.81
N ALA A 88 16.01 4.77 22.92
CA ALA A 88 16.02 3.34 23.23
C ALA A 88 14.96 2.58 22.40
N ASP A 89 13.79 3.19 22.26
CA ASP A 89 12.65 2.64 21.52
C ASP A 89 12.60 3.20 20.10
N THR A 90 11.90 2.50 19.21
CA THR A 90 11.59 2.98 17.87
C THR A 90 10.57 4.12 17.92
N LEU A 91 10.59 4.98 16.90
CA LEU A 91 9.67 6.09 16.76
C LEU A 91 8.70 5.80 15.62
N GLN A 92 7.41 5.77 15.93
CA GLN A 92 6.35 5.54 14.94
C GLN A 92 6.25 6.72 13.96
N LEU A 93 6.14 6.39 12.67
CA LEU A 93 6.04 7.34 11.56
C LEU A 93 4.66 7.30 10.88
N GLY A 94 4.05 6.11 10.83
CA GLY A 94 2.74 5.86 10.23
C GLY A 94 2.29 4.42 10.49
N TRP A 95 1.04 4.11 10.20
CA TRP A 95 0.50 2.76 10.29
C TRP A 95 -0.69 2.58 9.35
N ASP A 96 -1.02 1.33 9.06
CA ASP A 96 -2.11 0.95 8.17
C ASP A 96 -2.76 -0.33 8.74
N ASP A 97 -3.99 -0.21 9.24
CA ASP A 97 -4.73 -1.24 9.99
C ASP A 97 -6.16 -1.48 9.46
N ASP A 98 -6.45 -1.08 8.21
CA ASP A 98 -7.77 -1.18 7.55
C ASP A 98 -8.91 -0.36 8.20
N ALA A 99 -8.73 0.18 9.41
CA ALA A 99 -9.76 0.84 10.20
C ALA A 99 -9.43 2.31 10.56
N HIS A 100 -8.18 2.59 10.92
CA HIS A 100 -7.67 3.89 11.35
C HIS A 100 -6.31 4.17 10.70
N TRP A 101 -6.25 4.11 9.37
CA TRP A 101 -5.01 4.25 8.62
C TRP A 101 -4.38 5.66 8.74
N HIS A 102 -3.07 5.75 8.98
CA HIS A 102 -2.25 6.94 8.76
C HIS A 102 -1.05 6.59 7.87
N PRO A 103 -1.29 6.10 6.64
CA PRO A 103 -0.23 5.54 5.83
C PRO A 103 0.64 6.64 5.21
N HIS A 104 0.12 7.86 5.01
CA HIS A 104 0.79 8.89 4.20
C HIS A 104 1.91 9.63 4.95
N ALA A 105 2.97 8.92 5.32
CA ALA A 105 4.08 9.42 6.14
C ALA A 105 5.29 9.86 5.30
N LEU A 106 5.46 9.33 4.09
CA LEU A 106 6.70 9.48 3.31
C LEU A 106 6.48 10.24 2.00
N ARG A 107 7.46 11.08 1.63
CA ARG A 107 7.63 11.51 0.24
C ARG A 107 8.34 10.42 -0.56
N TRP A 108 8.05 10.30 -1.86
CA TRP A 108 8.77 9.34 -2.72
C TRP A 108 10.28 9.52 -2.67
N ASP A 109 10.76 10.77 -2.77
CA ASP A 109 12.20 11.06 -2.75
C ASP A 109 12.86 10.57 -1.45
N GLU A 110 12.15 10.62 -0.31
CA GLU A 110 12.69 10.17 0.97
C GLU A 110 12.80 8.64 1.00
N LEU A 111 11.77 7.92 0.53
CA LEU A 111 11.82 6.46 0.41
C LEU A 111 12.92 6.00 -0.54
N ASP A 112 13.04 6.63 -1.72
CA ASP A 112 14.07 6.28 -2.70
C ASP A 112 15.49 6.51 -2.12
N LEU A 113 15.70 7.60 -1.38
CA LEU A 113 16.96 7.85 -0.65
C LEU A 113 17.28 6.71 0.33
N ILE A 114 16.31 6.36 1.18
CA ILE A 114 16.45 5.36 2.23
C ILE A 114 16.74 3.98 1.62
N ALA A 115 16.00 3.60 0.58
CA ALA A 115 16.18 2.32 -0.10
C ALA A 115 17.56 2.21 -0.75
N ARG A 116 18.05 3.28 -1.40
CA ARG A 116 19.42 3.31 -1.95
C ARG A 116 20.46 3.19 -0.85
N ALA A 117 20.32 3.94 0.25
CA ALA A 117 21.26 3.89 1.38
C ALA A 117 21.29 2.49 2.03
N ALA A 118 20.13 1.87 2.22
CA ALA A 118 20.02 0.49 2.70
C ALA A 118 20.71 -0.50 1.76
N ALA A 119 20.57 -0.36 0.45
CA ALA A 119 21.23 -1.22 -0.53
C ALA A 119 22.76 -1.05 -0.59
N VAL A 120 23.27 0.14 -0.22
CA VAL A 120 24.71 0.38 -0.05
C VAL A 120 25.22 -0.19 1.27
N HIS A 121 24.44 -0.07 2.34
CA HIS A 121 24.79 -0.63 3.64
C HIS A 121 24.73 -2.17 3.64
N ASP A 122 23.76 -2.74 2.93
CA ASP A 122 23.57 -4.17 2.77
C ASP A 122 23.22 -4.54 1.33
N HIS A 123 24.21 -5.08 0.62
CA HIS A 123 24.09 -5.41 -0.79
C HIS A 123 23.09 -6.56 -1.07
N THR A 124 22.61 -7.27 -0.04
CA THR A 124 21.59 -8.31 -0.19
C THR A 124 20.18 -7.73 -0.36
N VAL A 125 19.93 -6.53 0.16
CA VAL A 125 18.63 -5.85 0.09
C VAL A 125 18.32 -5.38 -1.33
N ARG A 126 19.33 -4.92 -2.08
CA ARG A 126 19.21 -4.35 -3.44
C ARG A 126 18.30 -3.10 -3.49
N HIS A 127 18.41 -2.34 -4.57
CA HIS A 127 17.53 -1.21 -4.84
C HIS A 127 17.31 -1.09 -6.36
N PRO A 128 16.07 -0.90 -6.85
CA PRO A 128 14.83 -1.11 -6.09
C PRO A 128 14.73 -2.57 -5.63
N GLY A 129 13.97 -2.81 -4.56
CA GLY A 129 13.94 -4.09 -3.86
C GLY A 129 12.98 -4.04 -2.67
N PRO A 130 13.16 -4.89 -1.65
CA PRO A 130 12.19 -5.08 -0.57
C PRO A 130 11.85 -3.81 0.21
N VAL A 131 12.79 -2.88 0.37
CA VAL A 131 12.50 -1.58 1.00
C VAL A 131 11.42 -0.83 0.24
N VAL A 132 11.53 -0.75 -1.09
CA VAL A 132 10.55 -0.06 -1.94
C VAL A 132 9.26 -0.88 -1.99
N ALA A 133 9.34 -2.20 -2.16
CA ALA A 133 8.16 -3.04 -2.29
C ALA A 133 7.25 -2.97 -1.05
N LEU A 134 7.85 -2.97 0.15
CA LEU A 134 7.12 -2.93 1.41
C LEU A 134 6.76 -1.51 1.82
N ALA A 135 7.73 -0.60 1.93
CA ALA A 135 7.50 0.72 2.50
C ALA A 135 6.84 1.72 1.55
N SER A 136 6.68 1.39 0.25
CA SER A 136 5.98 2.27 -0.70
C SER A 136 4.50 2.48 -0.36
N ARG A 137 3.89 1.59 0.44
CA ARG A 137 2.53 1.80 0.97
C ARG A 137 2.41 3.08 1.81
N PHE A 138 3.52 3.54 2.40
CA PHE A 138 3.53 4.72 3.26
C PHE A 138 3.81 6.03 2.51
N VAL A 139 3.92 5.97 1.18
CA VAL A 139 4.16 7.15 0.36
C VAL A 139 2.83 7.83 0.05
N VAL A 140 2.84 9.16 -0.06
CA VAL A 140 1.79 9.87 -0.80
C VAL A 140 2.41 10.78 -1.84
N LEU A 141 1.86 10.71 -3.04
CA LEU A 141 2.31 11.49 -4.19
C LEU A 141 1.54 12.80 -4.30
N ASP A 142 2.24 13.87 -4.67
CA ASP A 142 1.62 15.14 -5.04
C ASP A 142 1.88 15.49 -6.51
N HIS A 143 1.24 16.55 -6.99
CA HIS A 143 1.31 16.99 -8.39
C HIS A 143 2.73 17.22 -8.96
N ARG A 144 3.78 17.25 -8.12
CA ARG A 144 5.19 17.40 -8.53
C ARG A 144 5.89 16.07 -8.73
N ASP A 145 5.30 14.96 -8.30
CA ASP A 145 5.85 13.64 -8.50
C ASP A 145 5.71 13.16 -9.95
N ASP A 146 6.86 12.82 -10.54
CA ASP A 146 6.93 12.28 -11.89
C ASP A 146 6.81 10.74 -11.89
N LEU A 147 5.73 10.21 -12.43
CA LEU A 147 5.57 8.75 -12.51
C LEU A 147 6.57 8.06 -13.44
N GLY A 148 7.18 8.77 -14.39
CA GLY A 148 8.23 8.22 -15.26
C GLY A 148 9.49 7.82 -14.49
N ARG A 149 9.82 8.50 -13.38
CA ARG A 149 10.91 8.11 -12.47
C ARG A 149 10.48 7.06 -11.43
N ILE A 150 9.19 7.04 -11.04
CA ILE A 150 8.68 6.24 -9.92
C ILE A 150 8.28 4.83 -10.36
N THR A 151 7.41 4.74 -11.36
CA THR A 151 6.75 3.47 -11.70
C THR A 151 7.72 2.36 -12.12
N PRO A 152 8.83 2.63 -12.86
CA PRO A 152 9.82 1.58 -13.14
C PRO A 152 10.53 1.08 -11.88
N LEU A 153 10.72 1.92 -10.86
CA LEU A 153 11.32 1.52 -9.60
C LEU A 153 10.36 0.64 -8.79
N VAL A 154 9.07 0.97 -8.77
CA VAL A 154 8.04 0.17 -8.08
C VAL A 154 7.86 -1.19 -8.75
N ASP A 155 7.73 -1.25 -10.08
CA ASP A 155 7.61 -2.51 -10.81
C ASP A 155 8.85 -3.40 -10.61
N ALA A 156 10.05 -2.80 -10.64
CA ALA A 156 11.28 -3.55 -10.40
C ALA A 156 11.46 -3.97 -8.93
N ALA A 157 10.83 -3.29 -7.97
CA ALA A 157 10.87 -3.66 -6.56
C ALA A 157 10.08 -4.94 -6.28
N PHE A 158 8.89 -5.08 -6.88
CA PHE A 158 8.10 -6.32 -6.80
C PHE A 158 8.69 -7.42 -7.67
N GLY A 159 9.34 -7.06 -8.78
CA GLY A 159 9.91 -8.04 -9.71
C GLY A 159 8.81 -8.78 -10.50
N PRO A 160 9.20 -9.74 -11.34
CA PRO A 160 8.23 -10.48 -12.16
C PRO A 160 7.38 -11.44 -11.30
N PRO A 161 6.12 -11.67 -11.67
CA PRO A 161 5.28 -12.66 -11.01
C PRO A 161 5.90 -14.06 -11.10
N PRO A 162 5.87 -14.87 -10.02
CA PRO A 162 6.29 -16.26 -10.10
C PRO A 162 5.33 -17.07 -10.99
N PRO A 163 5.80 -18.17 -11.61
CA PRO A 163 4.95 -19.00 -12.47
C PRO A 163 3.68 -19.47 -11.74
N GLY A 164 2.52 -19.26 -12.36
CA GLY A 164 1.23 -19.66 -11.79
C GLY A 164 0.65 -18.69 -10.75
N ALA A 165 1.33 -17.58 -10.45
CA ALA A 165 0.73 -16.51 -9.65
C ALA A 165 -0.53 -15.98 -10.34
N GLN A 166 -1.67 -16.09 -9.65
CA GLN A 166 -2.93 -15.52 -10.12
C GLN A 166 -2.95 -14.00 -9.93
N ARG A 167 -2.26 -13.51 -8.87
CA ARG A 167 -2.14 -12.09 -8.53
C ARG A 167 -0.70 -11.77 -8.16
N TRP A 168 -0.21 -10.62 -8.60
CA TRP A 168 1.10 -10.09 -8.24
C TRP A 168 1.06 -8.55 -8.25
N PRO A 169 1.60 -7.88 -7.23
CA PRO A 169 1.57 -6.42 -7.16
C PRO A 169 2.44 -5.79 -8.25
N GLY A 170 1.96 -4.68 -8.81
CA GLY A 170 2.74 -3.80 -9.68
C GLY A 170 2.49 -2.32 -9.38
N ALA A 171 3.12 -1.44 -10.15
CA ALA A 171 2.99 0.00 -9.99
C ALA A 171 1.53 0.48 -10.10
N ARG A 172 0.69 -0.18 -10.89
CA ARG A 172 -0.74 0.13 -11.00
C ARG A 172 -1.50 -0.21 -9.71
N ASP A 173 -1.28 -1.41 -9.17
CA ASP A 173 -1.88 -1.84 -7.90
C ASP A 173 -1.36 -1.02 -6.73
N TRP A 174 -0.14 -0.54 -6.78
CA TRP A 174 0.37 0.37 -5.75
C TRP A 174 -0.22 1.78 -5.87
N LEU A 175 -0.25 2.33 -7.09
CA LEU A 175 -0.55 3.75 -7.33
C LEU A 175 -1.89 4.17 -6.75
N HIS A 176 -2.91 3.30 -6.80
CA HIS A 176 -4.23 3.68 -6.31
C HIS A 176 -4.24 4.05 -4.82
N ARG A 177 -3.33 3.53 -3.99
CA ARG A 177 -3.31 3.84 -2.54
C ARG A 177 -2.62 5.15 -2.21
N VAL A 178 -1.81 5.66 -3.12
CA VAL A 178 -0.85 6.74 -2.83
C VAL A 178 -1.00 7.96 -3.73
N ASP A 179 -1.81 7.89 -4.80
CA ASP A 179 -1.91 8.92 -5.83
C ASP A 179 -2.81 10.08 -5.40
N GLY A 180 -2.25 11.02 -4.62
CA GLY A 180 -2.89 12.28 -4.25
C GLY A 180 -2.74 13.39 -5.30
N ARG A 181 -2.10 13.12 -6.45
CA ARG A 181 -1.63 14.15 -7.40
C ARG A 181 -2.76 14.99 -8.01
N ARG A 182 -4.00 14.48 -7.98
CA ARG A 182 -5.20 15.12 -8.56
C ARG A 182 -6.25 15.47 -7.51
N ASP A 183 -5.95 15.24 -6.25
CA ASP A 183 -6.90 15.31 -5.14
C ASP A 183 -6.49 16.36 -4.09
N GLY A 184 -5.77 17.39 -4.54
CA GLY A 184 -5.38 18.54 -3.70
C GLY A 184 -4.27 18.23 -2.70
N VAL A 185 -3.67 17.04 -2.74
CA VAL A 185 -2.53 16.71 -1.87
C VAL A 185 -1.31 17.53 -2.27
N THR A 186 -0.68 18.17 -1.29
CA THR A 186 0.52 18.98 -1.49
C THR A 186 1.49 18.80 -0.33
N TRP A 187 2.76 18.50 -0.66
CA TRP A 187 3.85 18.60 0.30
C TRP A 187 4.44 20.01 0.34
N GLN A 188 4.67 20.55 1.52
CA GLN A 188 5.27 21.87 1.71
C GLN A 188 6.24 21.86 2.88
N ARG A 189 7.20 22.80 2.89
CA ARG A 189 8.08 22.97 4.04
C ARG A 189 7.46 23.95 5.02
N ASP A 190 7.56 23.64 6.30
CA ASP A 190 7.23 24.58 7.37
C ASP A 190 8.40 25.56 7.65
N ASP A 191 8.25 26.39 8.68
CA ASP A 191 9.26 27.38 9.10
C ASP A 191 10.55 26.73 9.62
N ALA A 192 10.49 25.49 10.13
CA ALA A 192 11.65 24.70 10.54
C ALA A 192 12.33 24.00 9.35
N GLY A 193 11.72 24.09 8.15
CA GLY A 193 12.18 23.46 6.93
C GLY A 193 11.75 21.99 6.80
N ASP A 194 10.86 21.50 7.66
CA ASP A 194 10.35 20.14 7.66
C ASP A 194 9.20 19.96 6.67
N TRP A 195 9.16 18.79 6.04
CA TRP A 195 8.12 18.48 5.06
C TRP A 195 6.83 18.08 5.76
N MET A 196 5.77 18.84 5.47
CA MET A 196 4.41 18.62 5.91
C MET A 196 3.51 18.36 4.71
N VAL A 197 2.46 17.58 4.89
CA VAL A 197 1.48 17.27 3.84
C VAL A 197 0.11 17.81 4.23
N THR A 198 -0.57 18.44 3.28
CA THR A 198 -1.94 18.92 3.40
C THR A 198 -2.76 18.45 2.21
N GLN A 199 -4.08 18.47 2.36
CA GLN A 199 -5.02 18.21 1.27
C GLN A 199 -6.02 19.35 1.21
N ASP A 200 -6.13 19.98 0.05
CA ASP A 200 -7.13 21.02 -0.21
C ASP A 200 -8.38 20.40 -0.88
N GLY A 201 -9.55 20.70 -0.32
CA GLY A 201 -10.85 20.35 -0.91
C GLY A 201 -11.55 19.17 -0.24
N ASP A 202 -12.87 19.29 -0.10
CA ASP A 202 -13.72 18.24 0.46
C ASP A 202 -14.28 17.32 -0.64
N GLY A 203 -14.47 16.04 -0.33
CA GLY A 203 -15.16 15.07 -1.20
C GLY A 203 -14.42 14.74 -2.50
N THR A 204 -13.09 14.68 -2.44
CA THR A 204 -12.26 14.19 -3.54
C THR A 204 -12.30 12.65 -3.61
N ASP A 205 -11.76 12.07 -4.67
CA ASP A 205 -11.72 10.60 -4.80
C ASP A 205 -10.59 10.00 -3.94
N PHE A 206 -9.85 10.81 -3.14
CA PHE A 206 -8.77 10.43 -2.23
C PHE A 206 -8.93 11.10 -0.84
N THR A 207 -8.52 10.43 0.23
CA THR A 207 -8.52 11.04 1.56
C THR A 207 -7.14 10.92 2.19
N LEU A 208 -6.56 12.06 2.59
CA LEU A 208 -5.24 12.15 3.20
C LEU A 208 -5.30 11.87 4.71
N TYR A 209 -4.68 10.75 5.10
CA TYR A 209 -4.38 10.44 6.50
C TYR A 209 -2.88 10.44 6.78
N SER A 210 -2.40 11.41 7.57
CA SER A 210 -0.96 11.58 7.82
C SER A 210 -0.70 12.15 9.20
N ALA A 211 0.36 11.66 9.86
CA ALA A 211 0.94 12.29 11.05
C ALA A 211 1.76 13.55 10.71
N ARG A 212 2.08 13.79 9.43
CA ARG A 212 2.84 14.96 8.93
C ARG A 212 1.98 16.14 8.54
N GLN A 213 0.79 16.25 9.11
CA GLN A 213 -0.02 17.45 8.97
C GLN A 213 0.47 18.53 9.94
N PRO A 214 0.24 19.84 9.64
CA PRO A 214 0.59 20.91 10.57
C PRO A 214 0.07 20.65 11.99
N GLY A 215 0.98 20.63 12.98
CA GLY A 215 0.65 20.30 14.38
C GLY A 215 0.56 18.81 14.70
N GLY A 216 0.84 17.92 13.73
CA GLY A 216 0.90 16.48 13.93
C GLY A 216 2.11 16.01 14.74
N ALA A 217 2.07 14.76 15.19
CA ALA A 217 3.05 14.17 16.11
C ALA A 217 4.30 13.57 15.43
N PHE A 218 4.54 13.87 14.15
CA PHE A 218 5.65 13.28 13.41
C PHE A 218 7.02 13.70 13.98
N PRO A 219 7.98 12.76 14.18
CA PRO A 219 9.30 13.06 14.75
C PRO A 219 10.25 13.70 13.72
N SER A 220 9.98 14.95 13.34
CA SER A 220 10.67 15.62 12.23
C SER A 220 12.18 15.79 12.44
N ALA A 221 12.61 16.05 13.69
CA ALA A 221 14.04 16.25 13.99
C ALA A 221 14.85 14.96 13.79
N GLU A 222 14.36 13.85 14.33
CA GLU A 222 14.98 12.53 14.19
C GLU A 222 14.91 12.04 12.75
N TRP A 223 13.79 12.28 12.06
CA TRP A 223 13.67 11.95 10.64
C TRP A 223 14.71 12.68 9.79
N ARG A 224 14.93 13.97 10.03
CA ARG A 224 15.96 14.75 9.32
C ARG A 224 17.36 14.20 9.56
N ALA A 225 17.64 13.74 10.78
CA ALA A 225 18.91 13.09 11.10
C ALA A 225 19.08 11.76 10.36
N LEU A 226 18.00 10.95 10.26
CA LEU A 226 17.99 9.72 9.47
C LEU A 226 18.27 10.00 7.98
N LEU A 227 17.61 11.00 7.37
CA LEU A 227 17.86 11.36 5.98
C LEU A 227 19.31 11.83 5.76
N THR A 228 19.86 12.60 6.70
CA THR A 228 21.26 13.05 6.65
C THR A 228 22.24 11.88 6.73
N ALA A 229 21.93 10.86 7.55
CA ALA A 229 22.72 9.64 7.62
C ALA A 229 22.64 8.84 6.32
N ALA A 230 21.45 8.69 5.73
CA ALA A 230 21.25 8.02 4.45
C ALA A 230 22.03 8.70 3.31
N GLU A 231 22.01 10.04 3.24
CA GLU A 231 22.80 10.80 2.27
C GLU A 231 24.30 10.58 2.45
N SER A 232 24.78 10.52 3.69
CA SER A 232 26.19 10.29 3.98
C SER A 232 26.61 8.88 3.60
N THR A 233 25.78 7.87 3.88
CA THR A 233 26.00 6.49 3.42
C THR A 233 26.12 6.40 1.91
N LEU A 234 25.27 7.11 1.14
CA LEU A 234 25.38 7.11 -0.32
C LEU A 234 26.61 7.84 -0.86
N ARG A 235 27.03 8.91 -0.16
CA ARG A 235 28.20 9.68 -0.55
C ARG A 235 29.49 8.90 -0.33
N ASP A 236 29.57 8.17 0.78
CA ASP A 236 30.81 7.54 1.24
C ASP A 236 30.89 6.05 0.84
N GLY A 237 29.74 5.43 0.57
CA GLY A 237 29.63 4.02 0.21
C GLY A 237 29.77 3.73 -1.28
N THR A 238 29.91 2.44 -1.61
CA THR A 238 29.98 1.97 -3.00
C THR A 238 28.70 1.21 -3.34
N PRO A 239 27.93 1.64 -4.37
CA PRO A 239 26.77 0.88 -4.82
C PRO A 239 27.10 -0.56 -5.21
N PRO A 240 26.19 -1.53 -4.95
CA PRO A 240 26.37 -2.90 -5.39
C PRO A 240 26.47 -2.99 -6.91
N ALA A 241 27.02 -4.09 -7.42
CA ALA A 241 27.02 -4.35 -8.86
C ALA A 241 25.56 -4.52 -9.37
N PRO A 242 25.15 -3.76 -10.40
CA PRO A 242 23.79 -3.84 -10.94
C PRO A 242 23.58 -5.16 -11.70
N ARG A 243 22.35 -5.64 -11.68
CA ARG A 243 21.85 -6.86 -12.35
C ARG A 243 20.70 -6.55 -13.30
N THR A 244 20.04 -5.41 -13.13
CA THR A 244 18.95 -4.97 -14.01
C THR A 244 19.24 -3.59 -14.60
N PRO A 245 18.57 -3.20 -15.70
CA PRO A 245 18.73 -1.85 -16.26
C PRO A 245 18.27 -0.73 -15.32
N VAL A 246 17.32 -1.02 -14.42
CA VAL A 246 16.87 -0.09 -13.38
C VAL A 246 17.96 0.08 -12.32
N GLU A 247 18.59 -1.03 -11.91
CA GLU A 247 19.71 -1.01 -10.97
C GLU A 247 20.94 -0.27 -11.53
N GLU A 248 21.22 -0.45 -12.81
CA GLU A 248 22.31 0.25 -13.50
C GLU A 248 22.08 1.76 -13.49
N ALA A 249 20.86 2.20 -13.81
CA ALA A 249 20.52 3.62 -13.90
C ALA A 249 20.70 4.34 -12.55
N TRP A 250 20.16 3.83 -11.44
CA TRP A 250 20.34 4.50 -10.15
C TRP A 250 21.80 4.45 -9.68
N THR A 251 22.51 3.36 -9.97
CA THR A 251 23.93 3.22 -9.62
C THR A 251 24.77 4.27 -10.36
N GLU A 252 24.46 4.51 -11.63
CA GLU A 252 25.07 5.57 -12.43
C GLU A 252 24.71 6.95 -11.91
N GLU A 253 23.45 7.20 -11.51
CA GLU A 253 23.05 8.45 -10.86
C GLU A 253 23.89 8.72 -9.61
N THR A 254 24.05 7.73 -8.74
CA THR A 254 24.84 7.84 -7.52
C THR A 254 26.32 8.11 -7.82
N ARG A 255 26.91 7.42 -8.81
CA ARG A 255 28.33 7.61 -9.16
C ARG A 255 28.63 8.95 -9.83
N THR A 256 27.70 9.45 -10.62
CA THR A 256 27.87 10.68 -11.40
C THR A 256 27.36 11.93 -10.70
N GLY A 257 26.57 11.76 -9.63
CA GLY A 257 25.84 12.86 -8.98
C GLY A 257 24.67 13.37 -9.83
N ALA A 258 24.18 12.59 -10.81
CA ALA A 258 23.01 12.97 -11.58
C ALA A 258 21.76 13.06 -10.68
N PRO A 259 20.77 13.92 -11.01
CA PRO A 259 19.56 14.02 -10.23
C PRO A 259 18.85 12.66 -10.08
N ARG A 260 18.33 12.40 -8.88
CA ARG A 260 17.69 11.13 -8.54
C ARG A 260 16.51 10.84 -9.46
N GLY A 261 16.52 9.66 -10.09
CA GLY A 261 15.47 9.21 -11.02
C GLY A 261 15.57 9.81 -12.42
N SER A 262 16.54 10.67 -12.72
CA SER A 262 16.69 11.28 -14.05
C SER A 262 17.12 10.26 -15.12
N LEU A 263 18.01 9.33 -14.80
CA LEU A 263 18.44 8.29 -15.74
C LEU A 263 17.36 7.21 -15.86
N ILE A 264 16.60 6.97 -14.79
CA ILE A 264 15.40 6.12 -14.84
C ILE A 264 14.40 6.71 -15.84
N ALA A 265 13.97 7.95 -15.66
CA ALA A 265 13.02 8.60 -16.57
C ALA A 265 13.53 8.65 -18.02
N ALA A 266 14.82 8.96 -18.21
CA ALA A 266 15.42 8.99 -19.55
C ALA A 266 15.43 7.61 -20.25
N ARG A 267 15.65 6.53 -19.50
CA ARG A 267 15.77 5.18 -20.04
C ARG A 267 14.42 4.51 -20.27
N PHE A 268 13.46 4.71 -19.37
CA PHE A 268 12.15 4.04 -19.41
C PHE A 268 11.04 4.90 -20.03
N GLY A 269 11.32 6.20 -20.24
CA GLY A 269 10.36 7.11 -20.84
C GLY A 269 9.22 7.51 -19.89
N PRO A 270 8.18 8.18 -20.42
CA PRO A 270 7.03 8.56 -19.61
C PRO A 270 6.27 7.32 -19.13
N SER A 271 5.81 7.34 -17.88
CA SER A 271 4.96 6.28 -17.36
C SER A 271 3.62 6.22 -18.11
N PRO A 272 3.12 5.03 -18.46
CA PRO A 272 1.76 4.89 -19.00
C PRO A 272 0.69 5.36 -18.00
N LEU A 273 1.04 5.44 -16.71
CA LEU A 273 0.15 5.90 -15.64
C LEU A 273 0.21 7.42 -15.41
N HIS A 274 1.05 8.15 -16.15
CA HIS A 274 1.21 9.60 -15.98
C HIS A 274 -0.14 10.34 -16.09
N GLY A 275 -0.94 9.94 -17.08
CA GLY A 275 -2.26 10.49 -17.35
C GLY A 275 -3.38 9.95 -16.45
N SER A 276 -3.10 8.94 -15.61
CA SER A 276 -4.17 8.13 -15.04
C SER A 276 -5.10 8.90 -14.11
N ARG A 277 -6.39 8.56 -14.17
CA ARG A 277 -7.44 9.09 -13.30
C ARG A 277 -8.02 7.97 -12.47
N ARG A 278 -8.26 8.26 -11.20
CA ARG A 278 -9.07 7.42 -10.32
C ARG A 278 -10.46 8.03 -10.18
N PHE A 279 -11.46 7.19 -10.15
CA PHE A 279 -12.82 7.52 -9.74
C PHE A 279 -13.20 6.54 -8.62
N LEU A 280 -13.69 7.05 -7.50
CA LEU A 280 -14.07 6.20 -6.37
C LEU A 280 -15.59 6.02 -6.35
N LEU A 281 -16.04 4.78 -6.36
CA LEU A 281 -17.45 4.40 -6.35
C LEU A 281 -17.76 3.56 -5.11
N GLY A 282 -18.92 3.82 -4.50
CA GLY A 282 -19.50 2.95 -3.49
C GLY A 282 -20.62 2.11 -4.07
N VAL A 283 -20.59 0.79 -3.87
CA VAL A 283 -21.67 -0.13 -4.23
C VAL A 283 -22.28 -0.70 -2.97
N ARG A 284 -23.57 -0.43 -2.79
CA ARG A 284 -24.35 -0.95 -1.66
C ARG A 284 -25.12 -2.18 -2.07
N LEU A 285 -24.83 -3.30 -1.43
CA LEU A 285 -25.36 -4.63 -1.69
C LEU A 285 -26.34 -5.02 -0.58
N PRO A 286 -27.64 -5.15 -0.88
CA PRO A 286 -28.58 -5.79 0.04
C PRO A 286 -28.21 -7.27 0.19
N VAL A 287 -27.87 -7.68 1.42
CA VAL A 287 -27.43 -9.06 1.73
C VAL A 287 -28.38 -9.77 2.70
N GLU A 288 -29.45 -9.12 3.16
CA GLU A 288 -30.45 -9.74 4.04
C GLU A 288 -30.99 -11.04 3.40
N GLY A 289 -30.83 -12.17 4.11
CA GLY A 289 -31.25 -13.49 3.64
C GLY A 289 -30.34 -14.15 2.60
N ARG A 290 -29.22 -13.53 2.20
CA ARG A 290 -28.17 -14.15 1.38
C ARG A 290 -27.13 -14.83 2.28
N ARG A 291 -26.41 -15.80 1.73
CA ARG A 291 -25.24 -16.41 2.40
C ARG A 291 -24.08 -15.41 2.39
N ARG A 292 -23.27 -15.35 3.46
CA ARG A 292 -22.05 -14.52 3.51
C ARG A 292 -21.13 -14.75 2.31
N SER A 293 -20.97 -16.01 1.91
CA SER A 293 -20.15 -16.39 0.76
C SER A 293 -20.59 -15.76 -0.57
N TRP A 294 -21.84 -15.28 -0.69
CA TRP A 294 -22.33 -14.65 -1.91
C TRP A 294 -21.68 -13.28 -2.15
N SER A 295 -21.61 -12.41 -1.15
CA SER A 295 -21.04 -11.07 -1.32
C SER A 295 -19.53 -11.13 -1.49
N VAL A 296 -18.86 -12.08 -0.81
CA VAL A 296 -17.45 -12.42 -1.02
C VAL A 296 -17.20 -12.83 -2.48
N ALA A 297 -17.94 -13.81 -3.00
CA ALA A 297 -17.78 -14.26 -4.38
C ALA A 297 -18.06 -13.17 -5.43
N LEU A 298 -19.06 -12.31 -5.18
CA LEU A 298 -19.36 -11.17 -6.03
C LEU A 298 -18.22 -10.16 -6.02
N ARG A 299 -17.70 -9.80 -4.84
CA ARG A 299 -16.57 -8.86 -4.68
C ARG A 299 -15.33 -9.38 -5.40
N GLU A 300 -14.98 -10.65 -5.22
CA GLU A 300 -13.83 -11.27 -5.88
C GLU A 300 -13.95 -11.26 -7.40
N ASP A 301 -15.13 -11.61 -7.93
CA ASP A 301 -15.37 -11.58 -9.36
C ASP A 301 -15.29 -10.16 -9.91
N LEU A 302 -15.72 -9.17 -9.12
CA LEU A 302 -15.65 -7.77 -9.49
C LEU A 302 -14.22 -7.24 -9.50
N ASP A 303 -13.44 -7.49 -8.44
CA ASP A 303 -12.02 -7.12 -8.35
C ASP A 303 -11.23 -7.78 -9.49
N ARG A 304 -11.41 -9.09 -9.70
CA ARG A 304 -10.78 -9.85 -10.78
C ARG A 304 -11.13 -9.27 -12.15
N THR A 305 -12.42 -9.05 -12.42
CA THR A 305 -12.88 -8.51 -13.71
C THR A 305 -12.31 -7.12 -13.99
N LEU A 306 -12.27 -6.24 -12.98
CA LEU A 306 -11.70 -4.90 -13.13
C LEU A 306 -10.19 -4.93 -13.32
N ARG A 307 -9.46 -5.76 -12.57
CA ARG A 307 -8.00 -5.88 -12.70
C ARG A 307 -7.57 -6.52 -14.01
N ASP A 308 -8.23 -7.60 -14.43
CA ASP A 308 -7.95 -8.28 -15.71
C ASP A 308 -8.17 -7.34 -16.91
N ALA A 309 -9.16 -6.45 -16.81
CA ALA A 309 -9.39 -5.41 -17.81
C ALA A 309 -8.43 -4.21 -17.68
N GLY A 310 -7.63 -4.16 -16.62
CA GLY A 310 -6.78 -3.02 -16.28
C GLY A 310 -7.61 -1.75 -16.01
N ARG A 311 -8.79 -1.89 -15.42
CA ARG A 311 -9.77 -0.83 -15.22
C ARG A 311 -10.05 -0.47 -13.77
N GLY A 312 -9.52 -1.19 -12.78
CA GLY A 312 -9.83 -0.88 -11.39
C GLY A 312 -9.54 -1.99 -10.40
N TRP A 313 -10.16 -1.86 -9.23
CA TRP A 313 -10.16 -2.82 -8.12
C TRP A 313 -11.49 -2.73 -7.37
N ALA A 314 -11.74 -3.71 -6.50
CA ALA A 314 -12.85 -3.71 -5.56
C ALA A 314 -12.41 -4.22 -4.20
N GLU A 315 -12.82 -3.53 -3.14
CA GLU A 315 -12.48 -3.87 -1.76
C GLU A 315 -13.69 -3.67 -0.83
N PRO A 316 -13.74 -4.37 0.31
CA PRO A 316 -14.80 -4.13 1.29
C PRO A 316 -14.64 -2.74 1.90
N ALA A 317 -15.76 -2.06 2.17
CA ALA A 317 -15.76 -0.72 2.76
C ALA A 317 -16.58 -0.63 4.06
N GLY A 318 -17.33 -1.69 4.39
CA GLY A 318 -18.09 -1.79 5.62
C GLY A 318 -19.41 -2.53 5.45
N SER A 319 -20.14 -2.68 6.54
CA SER A 319 -21.43 -3.36 6.57
C SER A 319 -22.39 -2.68 7.54
N THR A 320 -23.69 -2.84 7.28
CA THR A 320 -24.76 -2.40 8.19
C THR A 320 -25.40 -3.63 8.81
N THR A 321 -25.29 -3.73 10.14
CA THR A 321 -25.92 -4.79 10.93
C THR A 321 -27.15 -4.25 11.64
N THR A 322 -28.29 -4.90 11.43
CA THR A 322 -29.54 -4.56 12.11
C THR A 322 -29.78 -5.56 13.25
N PRO A 323 -30.01 -5.11 14.49
CA PRO A 323 -30.30 -5.99 15.62
C PRO A 323 -31.46 -6.95 15.32
N GLY A 324 -31.23 -8.25 15.53
CA GLY A 324 -32.22 -9.31 15.27
C GLY A 324 -32.40 -9.70 13.79
N ARG A 325 -31.69 -9.07 12.85
CA ARG A 325 -31.69 -9.42 11.42
C ARG A 325 -30.30 -9.77 10.87
N GLY A 326 -29.25 -9.46 11.62
CA GLY A 326 -27.87 -9.63 11.16
C GLY A 326 -27.47 -8.56 10.14
N THR A 327 -26.49 -8.87 9.30
CA THR A 327 -26.02 -7.97 8.24
C THR A 327 -27.11 -7.81 7.18
N THR A 328 -27.57 -6.59 6.97
CA THR A 328 -28.62 -6.27 6.01
C THR A 328 -28.07 -5.66 4.73
N GLU A 329 -26.93 -4.97 4.82
CA GLU A 329 -26.27 -4.30 3.69
C GLU A 329 -24.76 -4.43 3.84
N GLU A 330 -24.07 -4.70 2.73
CA GLU A 330 -22.62 -4.57 2.62
C GLU A 330 -22.27 -3.45 1.65
N THR A 331 -21.20 -2.72 1.93
CA THR A 331 -20.67 -1.69 1.06
C THR A 331 -19.33 -2.14 0.49
N LEU A 332 -19.23 -2.09 -0.83
CA LEU A 332 -17.97 -2.23 -1.55
C LEU A 332 -17.46 -0.86 -1.98
N GLU A 333 -16.17 -0.64 -1.84
CA GLU A 333 -15.46 0.47 -2.48
C GLU A 333 -14.83 -0.04 -3.78
N ILE A 334 -15.06 0.69 -4.87
CA ILE A 334 -14.61 0.33 -6.20
C ILE A 334 -13.86 1.50 -6.79
N GLY A 335 -12.58 1.31 -7.05
CA GLY A 335 -11.79 2.25 -7.81
C GLY A 335 -11.86 1.95 -9.30
N VAL A 336 -12.24 2.93 -10.11
CA VAL A 336 -12.18 2.84 -11.58
C VAL A 336 -11.05 3.72 -12.11
N LEU A 337 -10.26 3.16 -13.02
CA LEU A 337 -9.11 3.80 -13.65
C LEU A 337 -9.44 4.25 -15.07
N ASP A 338 -9.15 5.53 -15.33
CA ASP A 338 -9.12 6.22 -16.64
C ASP A 338 -10.46 6.37 -17.38
N ASP A 339 -11.25 5.32 -17.45
CA ASP A 339 -12.46 5.21 -18.25
C ASP A 339 -13.64 4.79 -17.36
N LEU A 340 -14.31 5.79 -16.77
CA LEU A 340 -15.40 5.59 -15.83
C LEU A 340 -16.54 4.78 -16.45
N ASP A 341 -16.91 5.08 -17.70
CA ASP A 341 -18.03 4.41 -18.37
C ASP A 341 -17.72 2.93 -18.62
N ALA A 342 -16.51 2.61 -19.08
CA ALA A 342 -16.09 1.22 -19.24
C ALA A 342 -16.02 0.46 -17.90
N GLY A 343 -15.51 1.10 -16.84
CA GLY A 343 -15.49 0.49 -15.51
C GLY A 343 -16.89 0.22 -14.96
N VAL A 344 -17.81 1.19 -15.09
CA VAL A 344 -19.22 1.02 -14.67
C VAL A 344 -19.92 -0.07 -15.48
N ALA A 345 -19.59 -0.23 -16.76
CA ALA A 345 -20.12 -1.33 -17.56
C ALA A 345 -19.68 -2.71 -17.02
N LEU A 346 -18.41 -2.87 -16.66
CA LEU A 346 -17.90 -4.10 -16.04
C LEU A 346 -18.55 -4.38 -14.68
N ILE A 347 -18.70 -3.35 -13.84
CA ILE A 347 -19.41 -3.46 -12.55
C ILE A 347 -20.83 -4.00 -12.78
N ARG A 348 -21.58 -3.41 -13.70
CA ARG A 348 -22.96 -3.85 -14.02
C ARG A 348 -23.02 -5.28 -14.55
N GLU A 349 -22.05 -5.69 -15.37
CA GLU A 349 -21.96 -7.05 -15.89
C GLU A 349 -21.79 -8.06 -14.75
N VAL A 350 -20.86 -7.81 -13.83
CA VAL A 350 -20.62 -8.69 -12.69
C VAL A 350 -21.84 -8.71 -11.75
N LEU A 351 -22.42 -7.56 -11.42
CA LEU A 351 -23.64 -7.48 -10.61
C LEU A 351 -24.78 -8.31 -11.23
N HIS A 352 -24.94 -8.27 -12.56
CA HIS A 352 -25.94 -9.08 -13.25
C HIS A 352 -25.63 -10.59 -13.18
N ARG A 353 -24.37 -10.99 -13.35
CA ARG A 353 -23.92 -12.39 -13.28
C ARG A 353 -24.21 -13.04 -11.92
N HIS A 354 -24.12 -12.25 -10.84
CA HIS A 354 -24.37 -12.69 -9.46
C HIS A 354 -25.83 -12.49 -8.99
N ASP A 355 -26.74 -12.13 -9.90
CA ASP A 355 -28.15 -11.84 -9.59
C ASP A 355 -28.28 -10.86 -8.42
N ALA A 356 -27.49 -9.77 -8.47
CA ALA A 356 -27.55 -8.70 -7.49
C ALA A 356 -28.94 -8.04 -7.51
N ASP A 357 -29.41 -7.65 -6.33
CA ASP A 357 -30.75 -7.08 -6.18
C ASP A 357 -30.92 -5.82 -7.08
N PRO A 358 -32.05 -5.64 -7.78
CA PRO A 358 -32.29 -4.44 -8.59
C PRO A 358 -32.20 -3.11 -7.84
N THR A 359 -32.30 -3.15 -6.50
CA THR A 359 -32.12 -2.00 -5.61
C THR A 359 -30.65 -1.68 -5.32
N THR A 360 -29.70 -2.51 -5.75
CA THR A 360 -28.25 -2.26 -5.69
C THR A 360 -27.93 -0.92 -6.33
N ARG A 361 -27.25 -0.05 -5.60
CA ARG A 361 -26.89 1.31 -6.06
C ARG A 361 -25.40 1.43 -6.22
N ILE A 362 -24.98 1.96 -7.37
CA ILE A 362 -23.64 2.47 -7.61
C ILE A 362 -23.71 3.97 -7.36
N THR A 363 -22.92 4.45 -6.40
CA THR A 363 -22.80 5.87 -6.06
C THR A 363 -21.35 6.27 -6.24
N ARG A 364 -21.07 7.54 -6.56
CA ARG A 364 -19.71 8.04 -6.40
C ARG A 364 -19.48 8.20 -4.91
N ALA A 365 -18.30 7.81 -4.41
CA ALA A 365 -17.94 8.12 -3.04
C ALA A 365 -18.21 9.63 -2.83
N TYR A 366 -19.02 9.95 -1.82
CA TYR A 366 -19.46 11.30 -1.45
C TYR A 366 -20.51 12.02 -2.32
N LYS A 367 -20.93 11.51 -3.50
CA LYS A 367 -22.08 12.08 -4.28
C LYS A 367 -22.86 11.02 -5.07
N PRO A 368 -24.21 11.04 -5.07
CA PRO A 368 -24.98 10.22 -6.00
C PRO A 368 -24.63 10.58 -7.46
N LEU A 369 -24.51 9.58 -8.33
CA LEU A 369 -24.40 9.77 -9.78
C LEU A 369 -25.81 10.03 -10.33
N ASP A 370 -25.99 11.11 -11.08
CA ASP A 370 -27.26 11.49 -11.72
C ASP A 370 -27.64 10.54 -12.88
#